data_AF-A0A1R2AZA0-F1
#
_entry.id   AF-A0A1R2AZA0-F1
#
_cell.length_a   1.000
_cell.length_b   1.000
_cell.length_c   1.000
_cell.angle_alpha   90.00
_cell.angle_beta   90.00
_cell.angle_gamma   90.00
#
_symmetry.space_group_name_H-M   'P 1'
#
loop_
_entity.id
_entity.type
_entity.pdbx_description
1 polymer ?
#
loop_
_entity_poly.entity_id
_entity_poly.type
_entity_poly.pdbx_seq_one_letter_code
_entity_poly.pdbx_strand_id
1 'polypeptide(L)'
;MSKVDDIKPIKKSEPKKCRTKFLSELERLKKSPLYAKALEEVISIEKKKNAISSFEINFSVQFATLFGEKMAVVGGHEALGNWDPSRAVEMNWNDGNVWKCTVISESNMADIPYKYICIRGALVRWENGDNRIVDLKVGVRVGNKVKVTNEDVWKR
;
A
#
# COMPACT_ATOMS: atom_id res chain seq x y z
N MET A 1 8.84 22.91 60.42
CA MET A 1 8.38 23.33 59.08
C MET A 1 9.47 24.19 58.47
N SER A 2 10.48 23.56 57.88
CA SER A 2 10.66 23.31 56.42
C SER A 2 11.58 24.39 55.84
N LYS A 3 12.85 24.00 55.66
CA LYS A 3 13.93 24.78 55.07
C LYS A 3 13.52 25.24 53.67
N VAL A 4 13.69 26.52 53.39
CA VAL A 4 13.70 27.05 52.02
C VAL A 4 15.07 26.72 51.47
N ASP A 5 15.17 25.61 50.74
CA ASP A 5 16.41 25.26 50.06
C ASP A 5 16.56 26.15 48.82
N ASP A 6 17.66 26.91 48.81
CA ASP A 6 18.10 27.74 47.70
C ASP A 6 18.17 26.93 46.40
N ILE A 7 17.25 27.21 45.46
CA ILE A 7 17.35 26.72 44.09
C ILE A 7 18.50 27.48 43.42
N LYS A 8 19.71 26.91 43.49
CA LYS A 8 20.83 27.35 42.67
C LYS A 8 20.44 27.24 41.19
N PRO A 9 20.70 28.26 40.36
CA PRO A 9 20.46 28.15 38.93
C PRO A 9 21.29 27.00 38.37
N ILE A 10 20.61 26.01 37.78
CA ILE A 10 21.29 24.97 37.01
C ILE A 10 21.93 25.67 35.80
N LYS A 11 23.22 26.01 35.92
CA LYS A 11 24.04 26.37 34.77
C LYS A 11 24.21 25.12 33.91
N LYS A 12 23.27 24.85 33.00
CA LYS A 12 23.56 24.03 31.81
C LYS A 12 24.39 24.88 30.84
N SER A 13 25.63 25.16 31.21
CA SER A 13 26.63 25.60 30.24
C SER A 13 27.35 24.36 29.70
N GLU A 14 26.74 23.73 28.71
CA GLU A 14 27.57 22.98 27.75
C GLU A 14 28.51 24.00 27.08
N PRO A 15 29.80 23.66 26.88
CA PRO A 15 30.74 24.59 26.27
C PRO A 15 30.27 24.89 24.85
N LYS A 16 29.93 26.16 24.58
CA LYS A 16 29.46 26.69 23.27
C LYS A 16 30.33 26.26 22.08
N LYS A 17 31.59 25.85 22.33
CA LYS A 17 32.57 25.32 21.37
C LYS A 17 32.18 23.98 20.73
N CYS A 18 31.51 23.06 21.44
CA CYS A 18 31.14 21.75 20.87
C CYS A 18 29.97 21.89 19.90
N ARG A 19 28.99 22.74 20.22
CA ARG A 19 27.82 22.98 19.37
C ARG A 19 28.19 23.71 18.07
N THR A 20 29.08 24.68 18.12
CA THR A 20 29.54 25.40 16.92
C THR A 20 30.41 24.53 16.01
N LYS A 21 31.32 23.71 16.56
CA LYS A 21 32.11 22.76 15.77
C LYS A 21 31.24 21.72 15.06
N PHE A 22 30.22 21.20 15.74
CA PHE A 22 29.28 20.25 15.15
C PHE A 22 28.49 20.87 13.99
N LEU A 23 28.01 22.10 14.15
CA LEU A 23 27.29 22.82 13.10
C LEU A 23 28.18 23.13 11.89
N SER A 24 29.42 23.57 12.10
CA SER A 24 30.36 23.82 11.00
C SER A 24 30.74 22.54 10.26
N GLU A 25 30.88 21.41 10.98
CA GLU A 25 31.17 20.12 10.35
C GLU A 25 29.95 19.59 9.59
N LEU A 26 28.73 19.79 10.10
CA LEU A 26 27.50 19.51 9.36
C LEU A 26 27.38 20.34 8.08
N GLU A 27 27.71 21.64 8.13
CA GLU A 27 27.74 22.49 6.93
C GLU A 27 28.79 22.01 5.92
N ARG A 28 29.98 21.63 6.40
CA ARG A 28 31.04 21.07 5.56
C ARG A 28 30.63 19.74 4.93
N LEU A 29 29.97 18.86 5.69
CA LEU A 29 29.42 17.60 5.20
C LEU A 29 28.34 17.85 4.16
N LYS A 30 27.42 18.79 4.40
CA LYS A 30 26.38 19.19 3.42
C LYS A 30 26.95 19.75 2.12
N LYS A 31 28.15 20.37 2.18
CA LYS A 31 28.88 20.88 1.01
C LYS A 31 29.77 19.83 0.33
N SER A 32 29.96 18.66 0.94
CA SER A 32 30.77 17.58 0.37
C SER A 32 30.07 16.99 -0.87
N PRO A 33 30.82 16.62 -1.92
CA PRO A 33 30.25 15.93 -3.09
C PRO A 33 29.58 14.60 -2.72
N LEU A 34 30.02 13.95 -1.62
CA LEU A 34 29.39 12.74 -1.10
C LEU A 34 27.93 12.99 -0.67
N TYR A 35 27.66 14.12 -0.02
CA TYR A 35 26.32 14.48 0.42
C TYR A 35 25.41 14.82 -0.76
N ALA A 36 25.93 15.54 -1.77
CA ALA A 36 25.18 15.83 -2.99
C ALA A 36 24.76 14.54 -3.71
N LYS A 37 25.70 13.59 -3.90
CA LYS A 37 25.40 12.29 -4.52
C LYS A 37 24.37 11.49 -3.72
N ALA A 38 24.53 11.42 -2.40
CA ALA A 38 23.57 10.75 -1.53
C ALA A 38 22.17 11.40 -1.58
N LEU A 39 22.11 12.74 -1.62
CA LEU A 39 20.85 13.48 -1.74
C LEU A 39 20.15 13.21 -3.08
N GLU A 40 20.90 13.20 -4.19
CA GLU A 40 20.38 12.87 -5.51
C GLU A 40 19.84 11.43 -5.58
N GLU A 41 20.58 10.48 -5.01
CA GLU A 41 20.13 9.08 -4.91
C GLU A 41 18.83 8.96 -4.10
N VAL A 42 18.74 9.61 -2.94
CA VAL A 42 17.53 9.63 -2.11
C VAL A 42 16.35 10.24 -2.85
N ILE A 43 16.56 11.40 -3.51
CA ILE A 43 15.52 12.07 -4.31
C ILE A 43 15.07 11.15 -5.45
N SER A 44 15.99 10.47 -6.13
CA SER A 44 15.68 9.54 -7.23
C SER A 44 14.85 8.35 -6.75
N ILE A 45 15.21 7.77 -5.60
CA ILE A 45 14.45 6.68 -4.98
C ILE A 45 13.04 7.14 -4.61
N GLU A 46 12.90 8.31 -3.99
CA GLU A 46 11.60 8.83 -3.57
C GLU A 46 10.70 9.14 -4.77
N LYS A 47 11.27 9.72 -5.84
CA LYS A 47 10.56 9.93 -7.10
C LYS A 47 10.09 8.61 -7.72
N LYS A 48 10.93 7.57 -7.72
CA LYS A 48 10.56 6.24 -8.22
C LYS A 48 9.47 5.59 -7.37
N LYS A 49 9.52 5.73 -6.04
CA LYS A 49 8.50 5.22 -5.13
C LYS A 49 7.16 5.92 -5.31
N ASN A 50 7.15 7.23 -5.52
CA ASN A 50 5.92 7.99 -5.73
C ASN A 50 5.43 8.01 -7.18
N ALA A 51 6.12 7.31 -8.09
CA ALA A 51 5.70 7.24 -9.49
C ALA A 51 4.44 6.38 -9.62
N ILE A 52 3.36 6.99 -10.11
CA ILE A 52 2.11 6.30 -10.41
C ILE A 52 2.31 5.50 -11.70
N SER A 53 2.01 4.21 -11.63
CA SER A 53 2.00 3.31 -12.79
C SER A 53 0.60 2.73 -12.99
N SER A 54 0.25 2.44 -14.24
CA SER A 54 -1.01 1.78 -14.57
C SER A 54 -0.85 0.26 -14.47
N PHE A 55 -1.75 -0.37 -13.72
CA PHE A 55 -1.82 -1.81 -13.50
C PHE A 55 -3.11 -2.36 -14.08
N GLU A 56 -3.00 -3.51 -14.75
CA GLU A 56 -4.15 -4.32 -15.15
C GLU A 56 -4.18 -5.58 -14.29
N ILE A 57 -5.11 -5.63 -13.35
CA ILE A 57 -5.24 -6.71 -12.37
C ILE A 57 -6.38 -7.63 -12.83
N ASN A 58 -6.05 -8.89 -13.07
CA ASN A 58 -7.00 -9.91 -13.47
C ASN A 58 -7.26 -10.82 -12.26
N PHE A 59 -8.48 -10.79 -11.76
CA PHE A 59 -8.92 -11.66 -10.68
C PHE A 59 -9.65 -12.86 -11.28
N SER A 60 -9.32 -14.05 -10.77
CA SER A 60 -9.97 -15.30 -11.13
C SER A 60 -10.20 -16.10 -9.85
N VAL A 61 -11.45 -16.43 -9.54
CA VAL A 61 -11.78 -17.24 -8.36
C VAL A 61 -12.68 -18.41 -8.73
N GLN A 62 -12.32 -19.61 -8.32
CA GLN A 62 -13.17 -20.78 -8.48
C GLN A 62 -14.16 -20.89 -7.31
N PHE A 63 -15.46 -20.79 -7.61
CA PHE A 63 -16.53 -20.94 -6.63
C PHE A 63 -17.88 -21.28 -7.29
N ALA A 64 -18.49 -22.38 -6.85
CA ALA A 64 -19.83 -22.77 -7.27
C ALA A 64 -20.88 -21.99 -6.49
N THR A 65 -21.61 -21.12 -7.20
CA THR A 65 -22.69 -20.29 -6.66
C THR A 65 -24.05 -20.94 -6.84
N LEU A 66 -25.01 -20.58 -5.99
CA LEU A 66 -26.41 -20.93 -6.18
C LEU A 66 -27.10 -19.96 -7.15
N PHE A 67 -28.30 -20.32 -7.63
CA PHE A 67 -29.09 -19.43 -8.45
C PHE A 67 -29.39 -18.10 -7.72
N GLY A 68 -29.11 -16.99 -8.39
CA GLY A 68 -29.26 -15.64 -7.84
C GLY A 68 -28.11 -15.17 -6.95
N GLU A 69 -27.07 -15.99 -6.74
CA GLU A 69 -25.80 -15.54 -6.16
C GLU A 69 -24.87 -15.01 -7.26
N LYS A 70 -24.12 -13.96 -6.94
CA LYS A 70 -23.09 -13.37 -7.81
C LYS A 70 -21.79 -13.20 -7.04
N MET A 71 -20.67 -13.36 -7.72
CA MET A 71 -19.37 -13.05 -7.13
C MET A 71 -18.94 -11.63 -7.44
N ALA A 72 -18.33 -10.98 -6.47
CA ALA A 72 -17.70 -9.68 -6.63
C ALA A 72 -16.37 -9.62 -5.85
N VAL A 73 -15.53 -8.67 -6.21
CA VAL A 73 -14.28 -8.36 -5.50
C VAL A 73 -14.36 -6.97 -4.89
N VAL A 74 -13.89 -6.85 -3.65
CA VAL A 74 -13.82 -5.58 -2.92
C VAL A 74 -12.44 -5.47 -2.27
N GLY A 75 -11.91 -4.27 -2.10
CA GLY A 75 -10.59 -4.08 -1.51
C GLY A 75 -10.34 -2.66 -1.04
N GLY A 76 -9.16 -2.44 -0.46
CA GLY A 76 -8.76 -1.16 0.13
C GLY A 76 -8.35 -0.09 -0.88
N HIS A 77 -8.43 -0.38 -2.18
CA HIS A 77 -8.14 0.56 -3.25
C HIS A 77 -9.44 1.15 -3.81
N GLU A 78 -9.40 2.37 -4.33
CA GLU A 78 -10.58 3.06 -4.87
C GLU A 78 -11.23 2.31 -6.04
N ALA A 79 -10.39 1.70 -6.89
CA ALA A 79 -10.80 0.85 -8.01
C ALA A 79 -11.49 -0.45 -7.57
N LEU A 80 -11.35 -0.84 -6.31
CA LEU A 80 -12.01 -2.00 -5.68
C LEU A 80 -13.05 -1.58 -4.63
N GLY A 81 -13.47 -0.31 -4.63
CA GLY A 81 -14.57 0.16 -3.80
C GLY A 81 -14.23 0.53 -2.35
N ASN A 82 -12.96 0.59 -1.93
CA ASN A 82 -12.55 0.98 -0.57
C ASN A 82 -13.29 0.21 0.55
N TRP A 83 -13.37 -1.11 0.44
CA TRP A 83 -14.08 -2.00 1.37
C TRP A 83 -15.60 -1.80 1.46
N ASP A 84 -16.21 -1.04 0.55
CA ASP A 84 -17.66 -0.89 0.43
C ASP A 84 -18.25 -1.94 -0.54
N PRO A 85 -19.06 -2.91 -0.05
CA PRO A 85 -19.67 -3.92 -0.91
C PRO A 85 -20.60 -3.36 -2.00
N SER A 86 -21.19 -2.18 -1.79
CA SER A 86 -22.04 -1.53 -2.80
C SER A 86 -21.25 -1.03 -4.01
N ARG A 87 -19.93 -0.84 -3.82
CA ARG A 87 -18.96 -0.43 -4.84
C ARG A 87 -18.05 -1.59 -5.28
N ALA A 88 -18.37 -2.82 -4.89
CA ALA A 88 -17.60 -3.98 -5.28
C ALA A 88 -17.66 -4.18 -6.80
N VAL A 89 -16.59 -4.72 -7.36
CA VAL A 89 -16.51 -5.02 -8.79
C VAL A 89 -17.14 -6.38 -9.04
N GLU A 90 -18.28 -6.40 -9.75
CA GLU A 90 -18.97 -7.64 -10.13
C GLU A 90 -18.08 -8.48 -11.08
N MET A 91 -18.05 -9.78 -10.85
CA MET A 91 -17.31 -10.74 -11.65
C MET A 91 -18.21 -11.44 -12.66
N ASN A 92 -17.65 -11.83 -13.79
CA ASN A 92 -18.34 -12.61 -14.80
C ASN A 92 -18.13 -14.11 -14.55
N TRP A 93 -19.22 -14.88 -14.56
CA TRP A 93 -19.14 -16.34 -14.50
C TRP A 93 -18.61 -16.91 -15.81
N ASN A 94 -17.78 -17.94 -15.71
CA ASN A 94 -17.26 -18.72 -16.84
C ASN A 94 -17.35 -20.22 -16.52
N ASP A 95 -17.18 -21.04 -17.55
CA ASP A 95 -17.18 -22.50 -17.43
C ASP A 95 -16.25 -23.00 -16.32
N GLY A 96 -16.69 -24.05 -15.62
CA GLY A 96 -15.95 -24.63 -14.49
C GLY A 96 -16.13 -23.90 -13.16
N ASN A 97 -17.18 -23.07 -13.05
CA ASN A 97 -17.46 -22.23 -11.87
C ASN A 97 -16.33 -21.24 -11.58
N VAL A 98 -15.75 -20.68 -12.63
CA VAL A 98 -14.65 -19.71 -12.53
C VAL A 98 -15.18 -18.31 -12.78
N TRP A 99 -15.08 -17.47 -11.76
CA TRP A 99 -15.48 -16.08 -11.82
C TRP A 99 -14.28 -15.21 -12.16
N LYS A 100 -14.42 -14.32 -13.13
CA LYS A 100 -13.33 -13.47 -13.60
C LYS A 100 -13.72 -12.00 -13.70
N CYS A 101 -12.80 -11.12 -13.35
CA CYS A 101 -12.91 -9.70 -13.67
C CYS A 101 -11.52 -9.08 -13.89
N THR A 102 -11.49 -8.00 -14.65
CA THR A 102 -10.28 -7.22 -14.88
C THR A 102 -10.50 -5.81 -14.33
N VAL A 103 -9.57 -5.34 -13.52
CA VAL A 103 -9.59 -4.01 -12.90
C VAL A 103 -8.35 -3.26 -13.34
N ILE A 104 -8.55 -2.02 -13.81
CA ILE A 104 -7.44 -1.11 -14.08
C ILE A 104 -7.26 -0.25 -12.85
N SER A 105 -6.02 -0.18 -12.36
CA SER A 105 -5.66 0.56 -11.15
C SER A 105 -4.43 1.39 -11.40
N GLU A 106 -4.44 2.64 -10.93
CA GLU A 106 -3.25 3.47 -10.90
C GLU A 106 -2.70 3.46 -9.47
N SER A 107 -1.47 3.00 -9.29
CA SER A 107 -0.89 2.86 -7.95
C SER A 107 0.61 3.18 -7.97
N ASN A 108 1.13 3.56 -6.81
CA ASN A 108 2.55 3.80 -6.56
C ASN A 108 3.31 2.52 -6.15
N MET A 109 2.94 1.37 -6.74
CA MET A 109 3.46 0.03 -6.42
C MET A 109 3.20 -0.44 -4.97
N ALA A 110 2.23 0.14 -4.27
CA ALA A 110 1.78 -0.39 -2.99
C ALA A 110 0.92 -1.65 -3.20
N ASP A 111 1.13 -2.67 -2.38
CA ASP A 111 0.36 -3.90 -2.45
C ASP A 111 -1.09 -3.63 -2.04
N ILE A 112 -2.06 -4.21 -2.77
CA ILE A 112 -3.49 -3.87 -2.60
C ILE A 112 -4.20 -4.99 -1.84
N PRO A 113 -4.75 -4.72 -0.64
CA PRO A 113 -5.53 -5.72 0.07
C PRO A 113 -6.94 -5.82 -0.52
N TYR A 114 -7.44 -7.04 -0.68
CA TYR A 114 -8.73 -7.33 -1.26
C TYR A 114 -9.36 -8.61 -0.69
N LYS A 115 -10.63 -8.82 -1.02
CA LYS A 115 -11.42 -9.97 -0.58
C LYS A 115 -12.53 -10.26 -1.59
N TYR A 116 -12.84 -11.53 -1.76
CA TYR A 116 -14.01 -11.94 -2.53
C TYR A 116 -15.27 -11.89 -1.67
N ILE A 117 -16.39 -11.51 -2.31
CA ILE A 117 -17.71 -11.54 -1.71
C ILE A 117 -18.70 -12.25 -2.63
N CYS A 118 -19.66 -12.95 -2.04
CA CYS A 118 -20.80 -13.55 -2.70
C CYS A 118 -22.06 -12.75 -2.30
N ILE A 119 -22.76 -12.21 -3.30
CA ILE A 119 -23.90 -11.31 -3.13
C ILE A 119 -25.17 -12.03 -3.57
N ARG A 120 -26.22 -11.93 -2.76
CA ARG A 120 -27.58 -12.38 -3.09
C ARG A 120 -28.60 -11.31 -2.65
N GLY A 121 -29.03 -10.47 -3.58
CA GLY A 121 -29.85 -9.30 -3.24
C GLY A 121 -29.09 -8.38 -2.28
N ALA A 122 -29.65 -8.11 -1.10
CA ALA A 122 -29.01 -7.30 -0.06
C ALA A 122 -28.04 -8.10 0.85
N LEU A 123 -27.98 -9.42 0.71
CA LEU A 123 -27.10 -10.27 1.54
C LEU A 123 -25.70 -10.31 0.92
N VAL A 124 -24.69 -10.02 1.75
CA VAL A 124 -23.27 -10.07 1.38
C VAL A 124 -22.56 -11.09 2.27
N ARG A 125 -22.02 -12.14 1.64
CA ARG A 125 -21.17 -13.13 2.30
C ARG A 125 -19.72 -12.87 1.92
N TRP A 126 -18.86 -12.65 2.89
CA TRP A 126 -17.43 -12.50 2.67
C TRP A 126 -16.73 -13.86 2.65
N GLU A 127 -15.62 -14.00 1.93
CA GLU A 127 -14.76 -15.19 2.06
C GLU A 127 -14.19 -15.29 3.49
N ASN A 128 -13.72 -16.46 3.91
CA ASN A 128 -13.14 -16.62 5.24
C ASN A 128 -11.63 -16.31 5.27
N GLY A 129 -11.11 -16.12 6.48
CA GLY A 129 -9.71 -15.84 6.74
C GLY A 129 -9.29 -14.39 6.46
N ASP A 130 -7.98 -14.18 6.48
CA ASP A 130 -7.36 -12.87 6.29
C ASP A 130 -7.53 -12.33 4.86
N ASN A 131 -7.45 -11.01 4.74
CA ASN A 131 -7.46 -10.31 3.46
C ASN A 131 -6.35 -10.84 2.55
N ARG A 132 -6.68 -11.03 1.27
CA ARG A 132 -5.70 -11.34 0.23
C ARG A 132 -4.95 -10.08 -0.16
N ILE A 133 -3.75 -10.24 -0.70
CA ILE A 133 -2.91 -9.14 -1.15
C ILE A 133 -2.62 -9.33 -2.64
N VAL A 134 -2.85 -8.29 -3.45
CA VAL A 134 -2.31 -8.21 -4.81
C VAL A 134 -0.88 -7.66 -4.69
N ASP A 135 0.11 -8.50 -4.95
CA ASP A 135 1.50 -8.06 -5.06
C ASP A 135 1.74 -7.45 -6.44
N LEU A 136 1.79 -6.12 -6.50
CA LEU A 136 2.01 -5.39 -7.74
C LEU A 136 3.44 -5.54 -8.28
N LYS A 137 4.39 -6.05 -7.48
CA LYS A 137 5.79 -6.25 -7.86
C LYS A 137 5.99 -7.51 -8.71
N VAL A 138 5.07 -8.47 -8.61
CA VAL A 138 5.14 -9.76 -9.34
C VAL A 138 4.57 -9.65 -10.76
N GLY A 139 3.94 -8.52 -11.10
CA GLY A 139 3.31 -8.32 -12.40
C GLY A 139 4.28 -8.30 -13.58
N VAL A 140 3.80 -8.74 -14.74
CA VAL A 140 4.54 -8.72 -16.00
C VAL A 140 4.34 -7.38 -16.68
N ARG A 141 5.43 -6.70 -17.06
CA ARG A 141 5.33 -5.44 -17.79
C ARG A 141 4.92 -5.71 -19.24
N VAL A 142 3.77 -5.16 -19.65
CA VAL A 142 3.21 -5.26 -21.00
C VAL A 142 3.03 -3.84 -21.54
N GLY A 143 4.00 -3.39 -22.34
CA GLY A 143 4.06 -2.00 -22.81
C GLY A 143 4.20 -1.01 -21.64
N ASN A 144 3.24 -0.10 -21.50
CA ASN A 144 3.22 0.94 -20.47
C ASN A 144 2.51 0.52 -19.17
N LYS A 145 1.88 -0.66 -19.14
CA LYS A 145 1.15 -1.17 -17.97
C LYS A 145 1.80 -2.43 -17.41
N VAL A 146 1.54 -2.70 -16.14
CA VAL A 146 1.95 -3.94 -15.48
C VAL A 146 0.72 -4.82 -15.30
N LYS A 147 0.76 -6.02 -15.87
CA LYS A 147 -0.33 -6.98 -15.78
C LYS A 147 -0.08 -7.94 -14.62
N VAL A 148 -1.07 -8.06 -13.74
CA VAL A 148 -1.08 -8.98 -12.61
C VAL A 148 -2.25 -9.93 -12.79
N THR A 149 -2.04 -11.23 -12.55
CA THR A 149 -3.10 -12.24 -12.62
C THR A 149 -3.11 -13.01 -11.32
N ASN A 150 -4.27 -13.08 -10.68
CA ASN A 150 -4.51 -13.85 -9.46
C ASN A 150 -5.47 -14.98 -9.77
N GLU A 151 -5.02 -16.21 -9.54
CA GLU A 151 -5.83 -17.42 -9.64
C GLU A 151 -6.08 -17.97 -8.24
N ASP A 152 -7.31 -17.81 -7.76
CA ASP A 152 -7.71 -18.07 -6.40
C ASP A 152 -8.78 -19.17 -6.31
N VAL A 153 -8.88 -19.75 -5.12
CA VAL A 153 -9.99 -20.60 -4.70
C VAL A 153 -10.66 -19.95 -3.51
N TRP A 154 -11.99 -19.93 -3.49
CA TRP A 154 -12.78 -19.35 -2.39
C TRP A 154 -12.46 -20.03 -1.05
N LYS A 155 -12.16 -19.22 -0.03
CA LYS A 155 -11.94 -19.70 1.35
C LYS A 155 -13.28 -19.83 2.05
N ARG A 156 -13.64 -21.07 2.40
CA ARG A 156 -14.89 -21.43 3.09
C ARG A 156 -14.79 -21.32 4.60
#